data_AF-A0A2A2H0H3-F1
#
_entry.id   AF-A0A2A2H0H3-F1
#
_cell.length_a   1.000
_cell.length_b   1.000
_cell.length_c   1.000
_cell.angle_alpha   90.00
_cell.angle_beta   90.00
_cell.angle_gamma   90.00
#
_symmetry.space_group_name_H-M   'P 1'
#
loop_
_entity.id
_entity.type
_entity.pdbx_description
1 polymer ?
#
loop_
_entity_poly.entity_id
_entity_poly.type
_entity_poly.pdbx_seq_one_letter_code
_entity_poly.pdbx_strand_id
1 'polypeptide(L)' 'MTQHFLPILPWIGGKRRLAKQILPRFPAHTCYVEPFCGAAALYFMKSPSQAEVINDINGELVNLYRVLKHHLEEFM' A
#
# COMPACT_ATOMS: atom_id res chain seq x y z
N MET A 1 -8.42 6.37 -16.89
CA MET A 1 -8.74 5.18 -16.09
C MET A 1 -7.60 4.96 -15.12
N THR A 2 -7.75 5.31 -13.84
CA THR A 2 -6.76 4.98 -12.81
C THR A 2 -6.87 3.49 -12.51
N GLN A 3 -5.84 2.71 -12.86
CA GLN A 3 -5.77 1.32 -12.43
C GLN A 3 -5.58 1.31 -10.91
N HIS A 4 -6.58 0.80 -10.19
CA HIS A 4 -6.50 0.60 -8.76
C HIS A 4 -6.10 -0.85 -8.51
N PHE A 5 -4.92 -1.06 -7.94
CA PHE A 5 -4.49 -2.40 -7.57
C PHE A 5 -5.15 -2.80 -6.25
N LEU A 6 -5.56 -4.05 -6.15
CA LEU A 6 -6.10 -4.58 -4.89
C LEU A 6 -4.94 -4.99 -3.97
N PRO A 7 -5.11 -4.88 -2.65
CA PRO A 7 -4.18 -5.47 -1.70
C PRO A 7 -3.95 -6.95 -1.99
N ILE A 8 -2.69 -7.38 -1.91
CA ILE A 8 -2.25 -8.75 -2.17
C ILE A 8 -2.73 -9.77 -1.12
N LEU A 9 -3.12 -9.31 0.09
CA LEU A 9 -3.61 -10.17 1.17
C LEU A 9 -4.80 -9.54 1.91
N PRO A 10 -5.71 -10.35 2.49
CA PRO A 10 -6.68 -9.87 3.45
C PRO A 10 -5.98 -9.45 4.76
N TRP A 11 -6.44 -8.35 5.35
CA TRP A 11 -5.90 -7.84 6.61
C TRP A 11 -7.00 -7.27 7.48
N ILE A 12 -6.94 -7.57 8.78
CA ILE A 12 -7.85 -6.99 9.78
C ILE A 12 -7.62 -5.48 9.82
N GLY A 13 -8.69 -4.70 9.68
CA GLY A 13 -8.59 -3.24 9.59
C GLY A 13 -8.25 -2.69 8.19
N GLY A 14 -8.28 -3.54 7.16
CA GLY A 14 -8.01 -3.12 5.77
C GLY A 14 -8.94 -2.00 5.29
N LYS A 15 -8.36 -0.87 4.87
CA LYS A 15 -9.11 0.35 4.53
C LYS A 15 -9.68 0.39 3.11
N ARG A 16 -9.71 -0.73 2.38
CA ARG A 16 -10.16 -0.79 0.97
C ARG A 16 -11.53 -0.15 0.75
N ARG A 17 -12.51 -0.43 1.62
CA ARG A 17 -13.87 0.15 1.52
C ARG A 17 -13.88 1.66 1.80
N LEU A 18 -13.02 2.11 2.72
CA LEU A 18 -12.90 3.50 3.13
C LEU A 18 -12.04 4.33 2.17
N ALA A 19 -11.22 3.70 1.32
CA ALA A 19 -10.31 4.40 0.40
C ALA A 19 -11.03 5.44 -0.47
N LYS A 20 -12.26 5.13 -0.95
CA LYS A 20 -13.10 6.06 -1.73
C LYS A 20 -13.43 7.35 -0.99
N GLN A 21 -13.45 7.33 0.35
CA GLN A 21 -13.72 8.48 1.18
C GLN A 21 -12.41 9.15 1.67
N ILE A 22 -11.36 8.36 1.89
CA ILE A 22 -10.09 8.84 2.45
C ILE A 22 -9.25 9.53 1.36
N LEU A 23 -9.08 8.91 0.19
CA LEU A 23 -8.18 9.39 -0.86
C LEU A 23 -8.52 10.80 -1.39
N PRO A 24 -9.80 11.18 -1.60
CA PRO A 24 -10.12 12.54 -2.03
C PRO A 24 -9.76 13.64 -1.01
N ARG A 25 -9.46 13.25 0.24
CA ARG A 25 -9.04 14.19 1.30
C ARG A 25 -7.53 14.34 1.40
N PHE A 26 -6.76 13.61 0.58
CA PHE A 26 -5.32 13.79 0.54
C PHE A 26 -5.01 15.16 -0.10
N PRO A 27 -4.14 15.98 0.51
CA PRO A 27 -3.66 17.20 -0.13
C PRO A 27 -2.79 16.85 -1.35
N ALA A 28 -2.49 17.83 -2.20
CA ALA A 28 -1.43 17.67 -3.19
C ALA A 28 -0.10 17.39 -2.48
N HIS A 29 0.63 16.37 -2.93
CA HIS A 29 1.88 15.94 -2.31
C HIS A 29 2.79 15.25 -3.34
N THR A 30 4.09 15.32 -3.10
CA THR A 30 5.10 14.59 -3.88
C THR A 30 5.58 13.33 -3.17
N CYS A 31 5.47 13.29 -1.83
CA CYS A 31 5.85 12.17 -0.99
C CYS A 31 4.63 11.62 -0.24
N TYR A 32 4.41 10.32 -0.35
CA TYR A 32 3.41 9.58 0.42
C TYR A 32 4.10 8.75 1.50
N VAL A 33 3.62 8.85 2.74
CA VAL A 33 4.14 8.07 3.87
C VAL A 33 2.98 7.42 4.61
N GLU A 34 3.02 6.09 4.76
CA GLU A 34 2.04 5.30 5.52
C GLU A 34 2.74 4.48 6.62
N PRO A 35 2.82 5.00 7.86
CA PRO A 35 3.57 4.35 8.94
C PRO A 35 2.97 3.02 9.44
N PHE A 36 1.68 2.80 9.16
CA PHE A 36 0.89 1.64 9.58
C PHE A 36 0.11 1.09 8.38
N CYS A 37 0.84 0.55 7.40
CA CYS A 37 0.24 0.20 6.12
C CYS A 37 -0.67 -1.02 6.19
N GLY A 38 -0.42 -1.98 7.08
CA GLY A 38 -1.08 -3.29 7.03
C GLY A 38 -0.94 -3.88 5.62
N ALA A 39 -2.06 -4.31 5.01
CA ALA A 39 -2.05 -4.73 3.60
C ALA A 39 -1.93 -3.59 2.56
N ALA A 40 -1.46 -2.41 2.96
CA ALA A 40 -1.14 -1.27 2.10
C ALA A 40 -2.31 -0.83 1.17
N ALA A 41 -3.53 -0.86 1.69
CA ALA A 41 -4.74 -0.63 0.88
C ALA A 41 -4.81 0.78 0.29
N LEU A 42 -4.38 1.81 1.02
CA LEU A 42 -4.37 3.17 0.48
C LEU A 42 -3.23 3.36 -0.51
N TYR A 43 -2.04 2.82 -0.22
CA TYR A 43 -0.91 2.78 -1.14
C TYR A 43 -1.27 2.21 -2.52
N PHE A 44 -1.93 1.04 -2.59
CA PHE A 44 -2.28 0.43 -3.88
C PHE A 44 -3.44 1.11 -4.61
N MET A 45 -4.28 1.86 -3.90
CA MET A 45 -5.48 2.50 -4.45
C MET A 45 -5.28 3.99 -4.78
N LYS A 46 -4.29 4.67 -4.21
CA LYS A 46 -4.02 6.07 -4.55
C LYS A 46 -3.35 6.19 -5.92
N SER A 47 -3.32 7.39 -6.47
CA SER A 47 -2.44 7.71 -7.60
C SER A 47 -0.97 7.67 -7.13
N PRO A 48 -0.04 7.18 -7.96
CA PRO A 48 1.38 7.18 -7.61
C PRO A 48 1.92 8.57 -7.28
N SER A 49 2.81 8.64 -6.29
CA SER A 49 3.54 9.85 -5.89
C SER A 49 5.01 9.73 -6.32
N GLN A 50 5.76 10.83 -6.35
CA GLN A 50 7.19 10.78 -6.74
C GLN A 50 8.02 9.94 -5.77
N ALA A 51 7.70 10.01 -4.47
CA ALA A 51 8.29 9.19 -3.44
C ALA A 51 7.19 8.54 -2.59
N GLU A 52 7.38 7.28 -2.22
CA GLU A 52 6.40 6.51 -1.46
C GLU A 52 7.11 5.64 -0.42
N VAL A 53 6.67 5.75 0.82
CA VAL A 53 7.22 5.01 1.97
C VAL A 53 6.06 4.34 2.69
N ILE A 54 6.08 3.02 2.75
CA ILE A 54 5.17 2.24 3.59
C ILE A 54 5.97 1.56 4.70
N ASN A 55 5.38 1.49 5.88
CA ASN A 55 5.97 0.86 7.04
C ASN A 55 4.89 0.08 7.81
N ASP A 56 5.31 -0.96 8.51
CA ASP A 56 4.53 -1.64 9.53
C ASP A 56 5.48 -2.20 10.61
N ILE A 57 4.97 -2.40 11.83
CA ILE A 57 5.75 -3.04 12.89
C ILE A 57 5.86 -4.56 12.67
N ASN A 58 4.94 -5.14 11.91
CA ASN A 58 4.96 -6.56 11.58
C ASN A 58 6.07 -6.88 10.58
N GLY A 59 7.18 -7.45 11.07
CA GLY A 59 8.34 -7.82 10.27
C GLY A 59 8.05 -8.81 9.14
N GLU A 60 7.14 -9.76 9.34
CA GLU A 60 6.74 -10.75 8.32
C GLU A 60 6.00 -10.08 7.16
N LEU A 61 5.13 -9.11 7.47
CA LEU A 61 4.41 -8.33 6.47
C LEU A 61 5.39 -7.47 5.65
N VAL A 62 6.33 -6.80 6.32
CA VAL A 62 7.37 -6.03 5.64
C VAL A 62 8.27 -6.94 4.79
N ASN A 63 8.61 -8.12 5.28
CA ASN A 63 9.38 -9.12 4.55
C ASN A 63 8.65 -9.56 3.28
N LEU A 64 7.36 -9.90 3.38
CA LEU A 64 6.53 -10.27 2.22
C LEU A 64 6.60 -9.20 1.12
N TYR A 65 6.39 -7.92 1.47
CA TYR A 65 6.48 -6.84 0.48
C TYR A 65 7.87 -6.68 -0.13
N ARG A 66 8.94 -6.90 0.65
CA ARG A 66 10.32 -6.88 0.13
C ARG A 66 10.59 -8.03 -0.83
N VAL A 67 10.16 -9.25 -0.49
CA VAL A 67 10.28 -10.43 -1.35
C VAL A 67 9.53 -10.20 -2.66
N LEU A 68 8.27 -9.77 -2.60
CA LEU A 68 7.48 -9.49 -3.81
C LEU A 68 8.09 -8.39 -4.69
N LYS A 69 8.82 -7.44 -4.10
CA LYS A 69 9.49 -6.35 -4.84
C LYS A 69 10.81 -6.80 -5.48
N HIS A 70 11.57 -7.66 -4.81
CA HIS A 70 12.97 -7.93 -5.15
C HIS A 70 13.24 -9.36 -5.64
N HIS A 71 12.35 -10.30 -5.35
CA HIS A 71 12.49 -11.75 -5.58
C HIS A 71 11.15 -12.36 -6.02
N LEU A 72 10.46 -11.70 -6.96
CA LEU A 72 9.13 -12.12 -7.40
C LEU A 72 9.16 -13.47 -8.13
N GLU A 73 10.20 -13.72 -8.92
CA GLU A 73 10.34 -14.96 -9.71
C GLU A 73 10.51 -16.18 -8.81
N GLU A 74 11.27 -16.07 -7.72
CA GLU A 74 11.48 -17.14 -6.76
C GLU A 74 10.29 -17.36 -5.83
N PHE A 75 9.41 -16.36 -5.70
CA PHE A 75 8.20 -16.45 -4.90
C PHE A 75 7.05 -17.15 -5.65
N MET A 76 7.04 -17.12 -6.98
CA MET A 76 6.00 -17.72 -7.84
C MET A 76 6.28 -19.18 -8.17
#